data_AF-A0A853FXN1-F1
#
_entry.id   AF-A0A853FXN1-F1
#
_cell.length_a   1.000
_cell.length_b   1.000
_cell.length_c   1.000
_cell.angle_alpha   90.00
_cell.angle_beta   90.00
_cell.angle_gamma   90.00
#
_symmetry.space_group_name_H-M   'P 1'
#
loop_
_entity.id
_entity.type
_entity.pdbx_description
1 polymer ?
#
loop_
_entity_poly.entity_id
_entity_poly.type
_entity_poly.pdbx_seq_one_letter_code
_entity_poly.pdbx_strand_id
1 'polypeptide(L)'
;MKLFEPKVANQLFCCPKHNSAWHDRSKKRGVVLIPLVITARVTRNGTQGKPEAREAGRRASNRANQLMREYRDDDRAANEGRGRMEWTEYTLWRIKLGLDLNI
;
A
#
# COMPACT_ATOMS: atom_id res chain seq x y z
N MET A 1 -6.15 -4.52 27.75
CA MET A 1 -5.79 -3.40 26.85
C MET A 1 -7.09 -2.87 26.26
N LYS A 2 -7.47 -1.61 26.52
CA LYS A 2 -8.73 -1.06 25.99
C LYS A 2 -8.60 -0.96 24.47
N LEU A 3 -9.52 -1.59 23.74
CA LEU A 3 -9.58 -1.52 22.28
C LEU A 3 -9.91 -0.07 21.86
N PHE A 4 -9.45 0.34 20.68
CA PHE A 4 -9.69 1.67 20.15
C PHE A 4 -11.21 1.92 19.96
N GLU A 5 -11.74 2.97 20.58
CA GLU A 5 -13.11 3.46 20.39
C GLU A 5 -13.08 4.71 19.48
N PRO A 6 -13.66 4.67 18.27
CA PRO A 6 -13.69 5.82 17.38
C PRO A 6 -14.57 6.95 17.94
N LYS A 7 -14.13 8.21 17.81
CA LYS A 7 -14.88 9.40 18.24
C LYS A 7 -15.98 9.80 17.26
N VAL A 8 -15.82 9.44 15.99
CA VAL A 8 -16.80 9.65 14.92
C VAL A 8 -16.88 8.39 14.07
N ALA A 9 -18.04 8.13 13.44
CA ALA A 9 -18.31 6.90 12.70
C ALA A 9 -17.25 6.56 11.63
N ASN A 10 -16.52 7.55 11.13
CA ASN A 10 -15.63 7.44 9.98
C ASN A 10 -14.14 7.45 10.40
N GLN A 11 -13.85 7.33 11.70
CA GLN A 11 -12.50 7.51 12.21
C GLN A 11 -11.65 6.23 12.08
N LEU A 12 -10.69 6.27 11.15
CA LEU A 12 -9.80 5.14 10.87
C LEU A 12 -8.59 5.04 11.84
N PHE A 13 -8.17 6.17 12.42
CA PHE A 13 -6.96 6.24 13.26
C PHE A 13 -7.27 6.86 14.61
N CYS A 14 -6.60 6.39 15.67
CA CYS A 14 -6.86 6.87 17.02
C CYS A 14 -6.43 8.32 17.29
N CYS A 15 -5.50 8.86 16.49
CA CYS A 15 -5.10 10.26 16.57
C CYS A 15 -4.59 10.80 15.21
N PRO A 16 -4.56 12.13 15.02
CA PRO A 16 -4.04 12.74 13.80
C PRO A 16 -2.59 12.35 13.48
N LYS A 17 -1.75 12.17 14.50
CA LYS A 17 -0.34 11.75 14.32
C LYS A 17 -0.23 10.40 13.60
N HIS A 18 -1.06 9.43 13.98
CA HIS A 18 -1.06 8.11 13.33
C HIS A 18 -1.63 8.17 11.91
N ASN A 19 -2.64 9.02 11.69
CA ASN A 19 -3.15 9.30 10.35
C ASN A 19 -2.06 9.89 9.44
N SER A 20 -1.36 10.93 9.88
CA SER A 20 -0.25 11.53 9.13
C SER A 20 0.88 10.53 8.88
N ALA A 21 1.27 9.76 9.90
CA ALA A 21 2.30 8.73 9.75
C ALA A 21 1.92 7.66 8.71
N TRP A 22 0.64 7.28 8.65
CA TRP A 22 0.12 6.41 7.60
C TRP A 22 0.26 7.04 6.22
N HIS A 23 -0.27 8.25 6.06
CA HIS A 23 -0.31 8.94 4.77
C HIS A 23 1.09 9.30 4.24
N ASP A 24 2.02 9.72 5.10
CA ASP A 24 3.40 9.98 4.70
C ASP A 24 4.11 8.72 4.22
N ARG A 25 3.90 7.60 4.91
CA ARG A 25 4.41 6.30 4.48
C ARG A 25 3.81 5.88 3.15
N SER A 26 2.49 6.01 3.03
CA SER A 26 1.76 5.67 1.82
C SER A 26 2.23 6.50 0.63
N LYS A 27 2.41 7.81 0.82
CA LYS A 27 2.94 8.74 -0.18
C LYS A 27 4.35 8.36 -0.62
N LYS A 28 5.28 8.20 0.33
CA LYS A 28 6.69 7.86 0.03
C LYS A 28 6.80 6.55 -0.76
N ARG A 29 6.07 5.52 -0.34
CA ARG A 29 6.06 4.21 -1.01
C ARG A 29 5.34 4.28 -2.36
N GLY A 30 4.22 4.99 -2.43
CA GLY A 30 3.41 5.16 -3.63
C GLY A 30 4.17 5.84 -4.77
N VAL A 31 4.97 6.88 -4.48
CA VAL A 31 5.82 7.56 -5.48
C VAL A 31 6.75 6.59 -6.19
N VAL A 32 7.24 5.56 -5.50
CA VAL A 32 8.14 4.55 -6.08
C VAL A 32 7.36 3.41 -6.72
N LEU A 33 6.33 2.91 -6.04
CA LEU A 33 5.63 1.68 -6.44
C LEU A 33 4.68 1.90 -7.62
N ILE A 34 3.97 3.03 -7.68
CA ILE A 34 2.94 3.29 -8.69
C ILE A 34 3.50 3.26 -10.12
N PRO A 35 4.61 3.95 -10.45
CA PRO A 35 5.19 3.87 -11.80
C PRO A 35 5.54 2.44 -12.23
N LEU A 36 6.05 1.62 -11.31
CA LEU A 36 6.41 0.23 -11.58
C LEU A 36 5.17 -0.63 -11.83
N VAL A 37 4.13 -0.48 -11.00
CA VAL A 37 2.88 -1.23 -11.16
C VAL A 37 2.15 -0.84 -12.46
N ILE A 38 2.08 0.46 -12.77
CA ILE A 38 1.50 0.93 -14.04
C ILE A 38 2.28 0.36 -15.22
N THR A 39 3.62 0.47 -15.21
CA THR A 39 4.47 -0.05 -16.28
C THR A 39 4.30 -1.56 -16.46
N ALA A 40 4.27 -2.32 -15.38
CA ALA A 40 4.02 -3.76 -15.42
C ALA A 40 2.62 -4.06 -15.98
N ARG A 41 1.59 -3.29 -15.61
CA ARG A 41 0.22 -3.51 -16.09
C ARG A 41 0.06 -3.21 -17.58
N VAL A 42 0.54 -2.06 -18.06
CA VAL A 42 0.39 -1.64 -19.47
C VAL A 42 1.16 -2.53 -20.44
N THR A 43 2.26 -3.13 -19.98
CA THR A 43 3.08 -4.06 -20.76
C THR A 43 2.68 -5.52 -20.58
N ARG A 44 1.63 -5.84 -19.81
CA ARG A 44 1.26 -7.20 -19.40
C ARG A 44 2.47 -7.99 -18.87
N ASN A 45 3.14 -7.42 -17.87
CA ASN A 45 4.37 -7.94 -17.26
C ASN A 45 5.49 -8.19 -18.29
N GLY A 46 5.56 -7.36 -19.34
CA GLY A 46 6.57 -7.45 -20.38
C GLY A 46 6.24 -8.38 -21.56
N THR A 47 4.98 -8.78 -21.74
CA THR A 47 4.53 -9.57 -22.90
C THR A 47 3.95 -8.71 -24.02
N GLN A 48 3.63 -7.44 -23.74
CA GLN A 48 3.02 -6.50 -24.69
C GLN A 48 3.90 -5.25 -24.91
N GLY A 49 3.88 -4.71 -26.14
CA GLY A 49 4.59 -3.49 -26.53
C GLY A 49 5.83 -3.73 -27.40
N LYS A 50 6.62 -2.67 -27.64
CA LYS A 50 7.93 -2.73 -28.30
C LYS A 50 8.96 -3.49 -27.45
N PRO A 51 10.06 -4.02 -28.02
CA PRO A 51 11.06 -4.77 -27.26
C PRO A 51 11.58 -4.06 -26.00
N GLU A 52 11.86 -2.76 -26.07
CA GLU A 52 12.31 -1.95 -24.93
C GLU A 52 11.25 -1.85 -23.82
N ALA A 53 9.98 -1.63 -24.20
CA ALA A 53 8.87 -1.57 -23.27
C ALA A 53 8.61 -2.94 -22.60
N ARG A 54 8.79 -4.03 -23.35
CA ARG A 54 8.68 -5.39 -22.79
C ARG A 54 9.73 -5.64 -21.71
N GLU A 55 10.97 -5.24 -21.96
CA GLU A 55 12.04 -5.37 -20.98
C GLU A 55 11.79 -4.51 -19.73
N ALA A 56 11.37 -3.25 -19.91
CA ALA A 56 10.96 -2.39 -18.80
C ALA A 56 9.82 -3.03 -17.99
N GLY A 57 8.83 -3.62 -18.66
CA GLY A 57 7.71 -4.33 -18.05
C GLY A 57 8.13 -5.50 -17.15
N ARG A 58 9.06 -6.35 -17.62
CA ARG A 58 9.61 -7.46 -16.83
C ARG A 58 10.32 -6.95 -15.58
N ARG A 59 11.20 -5.97 -15.74
CA ARG A 59 11.96 -5.38 -14.61
C ARG A 59 11.03 -4.70 -13.61
N ALA A 60 10.06 -3.94 -14.10
CA ALA A 60 9.08 -3.25 -13.26
C ALA A 60 8.24 -4.21 -12.44
N SER A 61 7.75 -5.30 -13.05
CA SER A 61 6.97 -6.34 -12.36
C SER A 61 7.79 -7.00 -11.24
N ASN A 62 9.03 -7.41 -11.55
CA ASN A 62 9.93 -8.00 -10.56
C ASN A 62 10.23 -7.04 -9.40
N ARG A 63 10.55 -5.78 -9.70
CA ARG A 63 10.86 -4.79 -8.66
C ARG A 63 9.64 -4.41 -7.83
N ALA A 64 8.46 -4.27 -8.44
CA ALA A 64 7.22 -4.02 -7.72
C ALA A 64 6.91 -5.16 -6.74
N ASN A 65 7.00 -6.42 -7.19
CA ASN A 65 6.78 -7.59 -6.33
C ASN A 65 7.79 -7.66 -5.17
N GLN A 66 9.05 -7.32 -5.43
CA GLN A 66 10.08 -7.24 -4.40
C GLN A 66 9.75 -6.14 -3.37
N LEU A 67 9.46 -4.92 -3.82
CA LEU A 67 9.12 -3.79 -2.96
C LEU A 67 7.88 -4.07 -2.10
N MET A 68 6.86 -4.72 -2.66
CA MET A 68 5.67 -5.10 -1.89
C MET A 68 6.01 -6.07 -0.74
N ARG A 69 6.95 -7.00 -0.95
CA ARG A 69 7.44 -7.88 0.12
C ARG A 69 8.26 -7.11 1.16
N GLU A 70 9.22 -6.30 0.70
CA GLU A 70 10.06 -5.46 1.57
C GLU A 70 9.19 -4.56 2.46
N TYR A 71 8.23 -3.85 1.87
CA TYR A 71 7.35 -2.94 2.61
C TYR A 71 6.42 -3.63 3.61
N ARG A 72 5.97 -4.86 3.30
CA ARG A 72 5.22 -5.68 4.24
C ARG A 72 6.10 -6.09 5.41
N ASP A 73 7.30 -6.59 5.13
CA ASP A 73 8.21 -7.09 6.16
C ASP A 73 8.69 -5.93 7.07
N ASP A 74 8.96 -4.75 6.49
CA ASP A 74 9.23 -3.50 7.21
C ASP A 74 8.08 -3.08 8.14
N ASP A 75 6.83 -3.25 7.71
CA ASP A 75 5.66 -2.90 8.51
C ASP A 75 5.44 -3.90 9.64
N ARG A 76 5.75 -5.18 9.44
CA ARG A 76 5.69 -6.21 10.50
C ARG A 76 6.80 -6.06 11.53
N ALA A 77 8.02 -5.77 11.09
CA ALA A 77 9.18 -5.61 11.98
C ALA A 77 9.13 -4.32 12.81
N ALA A 78 8.36 -3.32 12.37
CA ALA A 78 8.23 -2.06 13.06
C ALA A 78 7.67 -2.17 14.49
N ASN A 79 7.89 -1.11 15.28
CA ASN A 79 7.45 -1.02 16.67
C ASN A 79 7.91 -2.20 17.52
N GLU A 80 9.20 -2.58 17.40
CA GLU A 80 9.79 -3.71 18.14
C GLU A 80 9.06 -5.04 17.85
N GLY A 81 8.70 -5.27 16.59
CA GLY A 81 7.94 -6.46 16.18
C GLY A 81 6.45 -6.45 16.53
N ARG A 82 5.92 -5.36 17.10
CA ARG A 82 4.46 -5.21 17.31
C ARG A 82 3.71 -4.89 16.01
N GLY A 83 4.44 -4.54 14.96
CA GLY A 83 3.90 -4.22 13.65
C GLY A 83 3.31 -2.81 13.56
N ARG A 84 3.11 -2.36 12.33
CA ARG A 84 2.21 -1.26 11.95
C ARG A 84 0.94 -1.86 11.38
N MET A 85 -0.11 -1.04 11.27
CA MET A 85 -1.29 -1.39 10.48
C MET A 85 -0.84 -1.87 9.08
N GLU A 86 -1.41 -2.97 8.62
CA GLU A 86 -1.13 -3.54 7.30
C GLU A 86 -1.97 -2.82 6.24
N TRP A 87 -1.52 -2.79 4.98
CA TRP A 87 -2.25 -2.12 3.90
C TRP A 87 -3.62 -2.76 3.63
N THR A 88 -3.71 -4.07 3.84
CA THR A 88 -4.97 -4.82 3.76
C THR A 88 -5.93 -4.42 4.87
N GLU A 89 -5.44 -4.23 6.09
CA GLU A 89 -6.24 -3.77 7.23
C GLU A 89 -6.78 -2.35 6.98
N TYR A 90 -5.92 -1.43 6.51
CA TYR A 90 -6.33 -0.09 6.11
C TYR A 90 -7.50 -0.11 5.10
N THR A 91 -7.36 -0.93 4.05
CA THR A 91 -8.37 -1.06 2.99
C THR A 91 -9.67 -1.67 3.52
N LEU A 92 -9.57 -2.73 4.33
CA LEU A 92 -10.72 -3.41 4.93
C LEU A 92 -11.52 -2.47 5.83
N TRP A 93 -10.84 -1.64 6.63
CA TRP A 93 -11.52 -0.64 7.45
C TRP A 93 -12.19 0.44 6.61
N ARG A 94 -11.55 0.90 5.52
CA ARG A 94 -12.20 1.87 4.62
C ARG A 94 -13.47 1.32 3.99
N ILE A 95 -13.48 0.07 3.55
CA ILE A 95 -14.70 -0.60 3.03
C ILE A 95 -15.76 -0.68 4.14
N LYS A 96 -15.41 -1.16 5.33
CA LYS A 96 -16.35 -1.28 6.46
C LYS A 96 -16.97 0.04 6.88
N LEU A 97 -16.22 1.14 6.75
CA LEU A 97 -16.67 2.49 7.09
C LEU A 97 -17.34 3.21 5.90
N GLY A 98 -17.54 2.54 4.76
CA GLY A 98 -18.15 3.13 3.56
C GLY A 98 -17.32 4.25 2.93
N LEU A 99 -16.00 4.26 3.18
CA LEU A 99 -15.07 5.27 2.64
C LEU A 99 -14.59 4.95 1.22
N ASP A 100 -14.63 3.67 0.83
CA ASP A 100 -14.29 3.19 -0.51
C ASP A 100 -15.46 2.35 -1.03
N LEU A 101 -16.34 3.00 -1.82
CA LEU A 101 -17.47 2.40 -2.57
C LEU A 101 -18.62 1.91 -1.60
N ASN A 102 -19.92 2.16 -1.77
CA ASN A 102 -20.77 2.28 -2.97
C ASN A 102 -20.20 1.50 -4.15
N ILE A 103 -19.98 0.18 -3.94
CA ILE A 103 -19.92 -0.80 -5.04
C ILE A 103 -21.36 -1.19 -5.33
#